data_AF-A0A291MYN7-F1
#
_entry.id   AF-A0A291MYN7-F1
#
_cell.length_a   1.000
_cell.length_b   1.000
_cell.length_c   1.000
_cell.angle_alpha   90.00
_cell.angle_beta   90.00
_cell.angle_gamma   90.00
#
_symmetry.space_group_name_H-M   'P 1'
#
loop_
_entity.id
_entity.type
_entity.pdbx_description
1 polymer ?
#
loop_
_entity_poly.entity_id
_entity_poly.type
_entity_poly.pdbx_seq_one_letter_code
_entity_poly.pdbx_strand_id
1 'polypeptide(L)'
;MSRLHGDNEELTEIDAAIIKGMIERGDKNETIAAYFGVNQRAISHVRTKKKFESVKAAGSTNLPPPGPYGVDPIYVSFYKTMNKVNELWNARDLRAAKELLENSLKNPVFVHDLSSMDITSGEFFRDEYGLMKDF
;
A
#
# COMPACT_ATOMS: atom_id res chain seq x y z
N MET A 1 5.50 0.22 -28.63
CA MET A 1 5.50 -0.20 -27.22
C MET A 1 5.48 1.06 -26.36
N SER A 2 4.35 1.37 -25.74
CA SER A 2 4.12 2.67 -25.10
C SER A 2 4.35 2.57 -23.59
N ARG A 3 5.46 3.17 -23.16
CA ARG A 3 5.87 3.31 -21.75
C ARG A 3 5.02 4.36 -21.05
N LEU A 4 4.70 4.14 -19.78
CA LEU A 4 4.36 5.22 -18.85
C LEU A 4 5.37 5.17 -17.72
N HIS A 5 6.09 6.27 -17.52
CA HIS A 5 7.10 6.47 -16.46
C HIS A 5 6.42 6.55 -15.09
N GLY A 6 7.02 5.89 -14.10
CA GLY A 6 6.56 5.86 -12.70
C GLY A 6 6.47 4.45 -12.10
N ASP A 7 7.47 3.59 -12.40
CA ASP A 7 8.05 2.44 -11.67
C ASP A 7 7.11 1.43 -10.96
N ASN A 8 7.29 0.10 -10.95
CA ASN A 8 8.19 -0.86 -11.58
C ASN A 8 7.56 -2.27 -11.39
N GLU A 9 6.69 -2.70 -12.31
CA GLU A 9 6.48 -4.09 -12.75
C GLU A 9 5.41 -4.04 -13.85
N GLU A 10 5.74 -4.55 -15.04
CA GLU A 10 4.70 -4.73 -16.05
C GLU A 10 3.79 -5.85 -15.59
N LEU A 11 2.55 -5.50 -15.23
CA LEU A 11 1.49 -6.50 -15.04
C LEU A 11 1.54 -7.49 -16.20
N THR A 12 1.62 -8.77 -15.88
CA THR A 12 1.61 -9.84 -16.87
C THR A 12 0.17 -10.24 -17.21
N GLU A 13 0.00 -11.13 -18.20
CA GLU A 13 -1.31 -11.73 -18.46
C GLU A 13 -1.81 -12.57 -17.27
N ILE A 14 -0.91 -13.16 -16.49
CA ILE A 14 -1.25 -13.90 -15.26
C ILE A 14 -1.79 -12.94 -14.21
N ASP A 15 -1.11 -11.81 -13.99
CA ASP A 15 -1.58 -10.77 -13.06
C ASP A 15 -2.92 -10.21 -13.50
N ALA A 16 -3.10 -9.97 -14.80
CA ALA A 16 -4.36 -9.51 -15.35
C ALA A 16 -5.51 -10.50 -15.14
N ALA A 17 -5.25 -11.81 -15.21
CA ALA A 17 -6.26 -12.83 -14.90
C ALA A 17 -6.69 -12.77 -13.43
N ILE A 18 -5.73 -12.65 -12.50
CA ILE A 18 -5.99 -12.53 -11.06
C ILE A 18 -6.74 -11.22 -10.77
N ILE A 19 -6.27 -10.09 -11.32
CA ILE A 19 -6.93 -8.78 -11.20
C ILE A 19 -8.38 -8.86 -11.67
N LYS A 20 -8.64 -9.48 -12.82
CA LYS A 20 -10.01 -9.66 -13.33
C LYS A 20 -10.88 -10.49 -12.41
N GLY A 21 -10.34 -11.58 -11.85
CA GLY A 21 -11.07 -12.38 -10.86
C GLY A 21 -11.34 -11.61 -9.55
N MET A 22 -10.40 -10.80 -9.09
CA MET A 22 -10.60 -9.90 -7.94
C MET A 22 -11.66 -8.82 -8.24
N ILE A 23 -11.68 -8.27 -9.46
CA ILE A 23 -12.72 -7.35 -9.92
C ILE A 23 -14.10 -8.02 -9.92
N GLU A 24 -14.21 -9.24 -10.44
CA GLU A 24 -15.45 -10.02 -10.47
C GLU A 24 -15.93 -10.41 -9.07
N ARG A 25 -15.00 -10.65 -8.14
CA ARG A 25 -15.30 -10.84 -6.70
C ARG A 25 -15.86 -9.59 -6.04
N GLY A 26 -15.64 -8.41 -6.61
CA GLY A 26 -16.11 -7.12 -6.09
C GLY A 26 -15.04 -6.31 -5.36
N ASP A 27 -13.77 -6.69 -5.46
CA ASP A 27 -12.67 -5.98 -4.81
C ASP A 27 -12.51 -4.57 -5.42
N LYS A 28 -12.20 -3.59 -4.56
CA LYS A 28 -11.96 -2.21 -4.96
C LYS A 28 -10.62 -2.05 -5.69
N ASN A 29 -10.52 -1.07 -6.60
CA ASN A 29 -9.27 -0.80 -7.32
C ASN A 29 -8.09 -0.49 -6.39
N GLU A 30 -8.33 0.25 -5.31
CA GLU A 30 -7.32 0.60 -4.29
C GLU A 30 -6.73 -0.65 -3.62
N THR A 31 -7.61 -1.59 -3.25
CA THR A 31 -7.24 -2.85 -2.58
C THR A 31 -6.47 -3.77 -3.53
N ILE A 32 -6.92 -3.90 -4.77
CA ILE A 32 -6.21 -4.67 -5.79
C ILE A 32 -4.84 -4.04 -6.07
N ALA A 33 -4.78 -2.72 -6.22
CA ALA A 33 -3.54 -1.98 -6.47
C ALA A 33 -2.52 -2.20 -5.34
N ALA A 34 -2.95 -2.15 -4.08
CA ALA A 34 -2.11 -2.44 -2.93
C ALA A 34 -1.57 -3.87 -2.91
N TYR A 35 -2.37 -4.88 -3.29
CA TYR A 35 -1.91 -6.27 -3.38
C TYR A 35 -0.77 -6.43 -4.40
N PHE A 36 -0.90 -5.80 -5.57
CA PHE A 36 0.08 -5.88 -6.65
C PHE A 36 1.22 -4.86 -6.52
N GLY A 37 1.19 -3.95 -5.56
CA GLY A 37 2.17 -2.87 -5.44
C GLY A 37 2.19 -1.91 -6.65
N VAL A 38 1.06 -1.75 -7.35
CA VAL A 38 0.95 -0.92 -8.56
C VAL A 38 0.06 0.30 -8.33
N ASN A 39 0.13 1.28 -9.24
CA ASN A 39 -0.80 2.41 -9.23
C ASN A 39 -2.24 1.97 -9.60
N GLN A 40 -3.26 2.48 -8.90
CA GLN A 40 -4.67 2.21 -9.20
C GLN A 40 -5.09 2.49 -10.65
N ARG A 41 -4.40 3.40 -11.36
CA ARG A 41 -4.59 3.64 -12.80
C ARG A 41 -4.33 2.38 -13.64
N ALA A 42 -3.37 1.55 -13.25
CA ALA A 42 -3.08 0.28 -13.91
C ALA A 42 -4.29 -0.67 -13.81
N ILE A 43 -4.88 -0.78 -12.61
CA ILE A 43 -6.09 -1.58 -12.38
C ILE A 43 -7.27 -1.05 -13.20
N SER A 44 -7.45 0.26 -13.28
CA SER A 44 -8.47 0.88 -14.15
C SER A 44 -8.29 0.53 -15.63
N HIS A 45 -7.06 0.41 -16.13
CA HIS A 45 -6.81 -0.04 -17.50
C HIS A 45 -7.21 -1.51 -17.73
N VAL A 46 -7.02 -2.39 -16.74
CA VAL A 46 -7.49 -3.79 -16.80
C VAL A 46 -9.02 -3.83 -16.76
N ARG A 47 -9.63 -3.09 -15.83
CA ARG A 47 -11.10 -3.04 -15.63
C ARG A 47 -11.83 -2.52 -16.87
N THR A 48 -11.30 -1.49 -17.51
CA THR A 48 -11.87 -0.90 -18.74
C THR A 48 -11.51 -1.68 -20.00
N LYS A 49 -10.79 -2.81 -19.89
CA LYS A 49 -10.28 -3.62 -21.00
C LYS A 49 -9.35 -2.87 -21.96
N LYS A 50 -8.84 -1.70 -21.58
CA LYS A 50 -7.82 -0.96 -22.35
C LYS A 50 -6.50 -1.74 -22.46
N LYS A 51 -6.21 -2.60 -21.48
CA LYS A 51 -5.13 -3.60 -21.52
C LYS A 51 -5.68 -4.97 -21.16
N PHE A 52 -5.03 -6.02 -21.69
CA PHE A 52 -5.33 -7.43 -21.41
C PHE A 52 -6.75 -7.86 -21.76
N GLU A 53 -7.37 -7.27 -22.78
CA GLU A 53 -8.77 -7.53 -23.16
C GLU A 53 -9.09 -9.03 -23.27
N SER A 54 -8.23 -9.79 -23.96
CA SER A 54 -8.36 -11.23 -24.24
C SER A 54 -8.16 -12.15 -23.04
N VAL A 55 -7.54 -11.66 -21.96
CA VAL A 55 -7.23 -12.48 -20.78
C VAL A 55 -8.52 -12.83 -20.02
N LYS A 56 -8.72 -14.09 -19.69
CA LYS A 56 -9.87 -14.52 -18.87
C LYS A 56 -9.60 -14.30 -17.39
N ALA A 57 -10.65 -14.03 -16.62
CA ALA A 57 -10.55 -13.94 -15.18
C ALA A 57 -10.10 -15.29 -14.58
N ALA A 58 -9.25 -15.22 -13.56
CA ALA A 58 -8.88 -16.37 -12.76
C ALA A 58 -10.09 -16.84 -11.93
N GLY A 59 -10.23 -18.16 -11.79
CA GLY A 59 -11.27 -18.74 -10.94
C GLY A 59 -11.04 -18.43 -9.45
N SER A 60 -12.10 -18.51 -8.65
CA SER A 60 -12.10 -18.14 -7.23
C SER A 60 -11.06 -18.87 -6.38
N THR A 61 -10.68 -20.11 -6.75
CA THR A 61 -9.65 -20.91 -6.07
C THR A 61 -8.24 -20.40 -6.26
N ASN A 62 -8.01 -19.53 -7.26
CA ASN A 62 -6.70 -19.00 -7.62
C ASN A 62 -6.54 -17.54 -7.19
N LEU A 63 -7.51 -16.99 -6.45
CA LEU A 63 -7.47 -15.62 -5.97
C LEU A 63 -6.82 -15.56 -4.58
N PRO A 64 -6.08 -14.48 -4.28
CA PRO A 64 -5.63 -14.23 -2.92
C PRO A 64 -6.83 -14.08 -1.96
N PRO A 65 -6.65 -14.38 -0.65
CA PRO A 65 -7.72 -14.29 0.34
C PRO A 65 -8.35 -12.89 0.37
N PRO A 66 -9.68 -12.75 0.39
CA PRO A 66 -10.31 -11.44 0.46
C PRO A 66 -9.89 -10.74 1.75
N GLY A 67 -9.41 -9.51 1.63
CA GLY A 67 -9.02 -8.71 2.78
C GLY A 67 -8.68 -7.28 2.36
N PRO A 68 -8.59 -6.35 3.32
CA PRO A 68 -7.88 -5.12 3.06
C PRO A 68 -6.39 -5.45 2.85
N TYR A 69 -5.92 -5.41 1.61
CA TYR A 69 -4.50 -5.38 1.32
C TYR A 69 -4.02 -3.96 1.64
N GLY A 70 -3.46 -3.79 2.83
CA GLY A 70 -2.93 -2.53 3.30
C GLY A 70 -1.41 -2.45 3.13
N VAL A 71 -0.87 -1.24 3.28
CA VAL A 71 0.57 -1.02 3.44
C VAL A 71 1.10 -1.86 4.59
N ASP A 72 2.26 -2.49 4.39
CA ASP A 72 2.94 -3.28 5.41
C ASP A 72 2.97 -2.50 6.74
N PRO A 73 2.36 -3.03 7.81
CA PRO A 73 2.33 -2.33 9.08
C PRO A 73 3.72 -2.03 9.66
N ILE A 74 4.75 -2.81 9.31
CA ILE A 74 6.16 -2.51 9.62
C ILE A 74 6.54 -1.19 8.95
N TYR A 75 6.25 -1.06 7.65
CA TYR A 75 6.51 0.17 6.90
C TYR A 75 5.78 1.39 7.50
N VAL A 76 4.51 1.22 7.89
CA VAL A 76 3.73 2.29 8.53
C VAL A 76 4.34 2.71 9.87
N SER A 77 4.74 1.75 10.70
CA SER A 77 5.34 2.02 12.02
C SER A 77 6.69 2.73 11.90
N PHE A 78 7.51 2.30 10.95
CA PHE A 78 8.81 2.91 10.67
C PHE A 78 8.64 4.35 10.21
N TYR A 79 7.75 4.60 9.25
CA TYR A 79 7.51 5.95 8.73
C TYR A 79 7.01 6.91 9.81
N LYS A 80 6.06 6.48 10.65
CA LYS A 80 5.59 7.27 11.81
C LYS A 80 6.74 7.62 12.76
N THR A 81 7.62 6.65 13.01
CA THR A 81 8.78 6.84 13.88
C THR A 81 9.75 7.85 13.29
N MET A 82 10.05 7.76 11.99
CA MET A 82 10.94 8.70 11.31
C MET A 82 10.37 10.12 11.25
N ASN A 83 9.06 10.27 11.08
CA ASN A 83 8.41 11.59 11.20
C ASN A 83 8.62 12.18 12.60
N LYS A 84 8.49 11.36 13.64
CA LYS A 84 8.74 11.83 15.01
C LYS A 84 10.20 12.21 15.26
N VAL A 85 11.15 11.45 14.69
CA VAL A 85 12.57 11.81 14.70
C VAL A 85 12.78 13.17 14.02
N ASN A 86 12.16 13.43 12.88
CA ASN A 86 12.26 14.71 12.17
C ASN A 86 11.67 15.87 12.98
N GLU A 87 10.54 15.68 13.66
CA GLU A 87 9.98 16.68 14.58
C GLU A 87 10.96 17.06 15.69
N LEU A 88 11.57 16.06 16.35
CA LEU A 88 12.55 16.26 17.42
C LEU A 88 13.81 16.95 16.90
N TRP A 89 14.26 16.56 15.71
CA TRP A 89 15.39 17.20 15.03
C TRP A 89 15.13 18.69 14.77
N ASN A 90 13.96 19.01 14.24
CA ASN A 90 13.55 20.39 13.96
C ASN A 90 13.41 21.21 15.25
N ALA A 91 12.95 20.58 16.34
CA ALA A 91 12.89 21.17 17.68
C ALA A 91 14.27 21.28 18.36
N ARG A 92 15.36 20.87 17.70
CA ARG A 92 16.73 20.82 18.23
C ARG A 92 16.93 19.90 19.45
N ASP A 93 15.98 19.01 19.72
CA ASP A 93 16.15 17.94 20.71
C ASP A 93 16.87 16.74 20.07
N LEU A 94 18.15 16.95 19.76
CA LEU A 94 18.98 15.96 19.07
C LEU A 94 19.23 14.70 19.89
N ARG A 95 19.15 14.81 21.22
CA ARG A 95 19.29 13.67 22.13
C ARG A 95 18.10 12.73 21.99
N ALA A 96 16.88 13.26 22.12
CA ALA A 96 15.67 12.46 21.97
C ALA A 96 15.52 11.91 20.55
N ALA A 97 15.86 12.70 19.52
CA ALA A 97 15.83 12.26 18.13
C ALA A 97 16.76 11.04 17.91
N LYS A 98 17.99 11.11 18.42
CA LYS A 98 18.97 10.02 18.31
C LYS A 98 18.49 8.76 19.03
N GLU A 99 18.01 8.90 20.26
CA GLU A 99 17.55 7.77 21.08
C GLU A 99 16.36 7.04 20.42
N LEU A 100 15.39 7.80 19.91
CA LEU A 100 14.25 7.22 19.20
C LEU A 100 14.67 6.48 17.93
N LEU A 101 15.57 7.05 17.14
CA LEU A 101 16.11 6.41 15.93
C LEU A 101 16.82 5.09 16.28
N GLU A 102 17.74 5.11 17.25
CA GLU A 102 18.50 3.92 17.62
C GLU A 102 17.60 2.80 18.16
N ASN A 103 16.59 3.15 18.95
CA ASN A 103 15.62 2.17 19.47
C ASN A 103 14.78 1.56 18.34
N SER A 104 14.34 2.38 17.38
CA SER A 104 13.54 1.91 16.25
C SER A 104 14.28 0.92 15.33
N LEU A 105 15.60 1.08 15.19
CA LEU A 105 16.45 0.20 14.40
C LEU A 105 16.79 -1.12 15.12
N LYS A 106 16.85 -1.11 16.47
CA LYS A 106 17.17 -2.30 17.27
C LYS A 106 15.95 -3.20 17.48
N ASN A 107 14.78 -2.61 17.69
CA ASN A 107 13.54 -3.31 17.97
C ASN A 107 12.44 -2.87 16.99
N PRO A 108 12.39 -3.44 15.78
CA PRO A 108 11.27 -3.18 14.87
C PRO A 108 9.97 -3.62 15.55
N VAL A 109 9.00 -2.71 15.66
CA VAL A 109 7.70 -3.00 16.28
C VAL A 109 6.98 -4.04 15.41
N PHE A 110 6.82 -5.26 15.92
CA PHE A 110 6.03 -6.30 15.27
C PHE A 110 4.54 -6.09 15.58
N VAL A 111 3.72 -6.04 14.53
CA VAL A 111 2.35 -5.50 14.55
C VAL A 111 1.31 -6.38 15.25
N HIS A 112 1.71 -7.48 15.89
CA HIS A 112 0.78 -8.29 16.68
C HIS A 112 0.18 -7.56 17.91
N ASP A 113 0.64 -6.35 18.24
CA ASP A 113 0.22 -5.60 19.43
C ASP A 113 -0.64 -4.34 19.15
N LEU A 114 -0.98 -4.05 17.88
CA LEU A 114 -1.84 -2.90 17.54
C LEU A 114 -3.31 -3.36 17.43
N SER A 115 -4.02 -3.22 18.54
CA SER A 115 -5.46 -3.43 18.63
C SER A 115 -6.26 -2.59 17.61
N SER A 116 -7.42 -3.11 17.23
CA SER A 116 -8.29 -2.73 16.10
C SER A 116 -8.85 -1.30 16.08
N MET A 117 -8.43 -0.41 16.97
CA MET A 117 -8.95 0.96 17.12
C MET A 117 -8.12 2.04 16.39
N ASP A 118 -6.89 1.76 15.97
CA ASP A 118 -6.03 2.77 15.32
C ASP A 118 -6.12 2.80 13.78
N ILE A 119 -6.73 1.78 13.17
CA ILE A 119 -6.87 1.69 11.71
C ILE A 119 -7.90 2.73 11.21
N THR A 120 -8.93 3.02 12.00
CA THR A 120 -10.01 3.95 11.63
C THR A 120 -9.58 5.42 11.57
N SER A 121 -8.53 5.80 12.29
CA SER A 121 -8.07 7.19 12.33
C SER A 121 -7.12 7.54 11.18
N GLY A 122 -6.42 6.54 10.61
CA GLY A 122 -5.42 6.75 9.56
C GLY A 122 -6.01 6.85 8.14
N GLU A 123 -7.21 6.31 7.90
CA GLU A 123 -7.88 6.35 6.60
C GLU A 123 -8.51 7.72 6.29
N PHE A 124 -8.83 8.53 7.31
CA PHE A 124 -9.45 9.85 7.12
C PHE A 124 -8.48 10.96 6.67
N PHE A 125 -7.16 10.77 6.82
CA PHE A 125 -6.15 11.80 6.56
C PHE A 125 -5.26 11.52 5.35
N ARG A 126 -5.55 10.47 4.59
CA ARG A 126 -4.75 10.08 3.42
C ARG A 126 -5.43 10.47 2.10
N ASP A 127 -4.65 10.93 1.14
CA ASP A 127 -5.12 11.24 -0.21
C ASP A 127 -5.30 9.97 -1.07
N GLU A 128 -5.67 10.14 -2.34
CA GLU A 128 -5.86 9.05 -3.31
C GLU A 128 -4.60 8.20 -3.59
N TYR A 129 -3.45 8.61 -3.03
CA TYR A 129 -2.16 7.90 -3.09
C TYR A 129 -1.70 7.40 -1.73
N GLY A 130 -2.51 7.51 -0.67
CA GLY A 130 -2.18 7.03 0.67
C GLY A 130 -1.22 7.93 1.45
N LEU A 131 -0.94 9.14 0.97
CA LEU A 131 -0.07 10.13 1.60
C LEU A 131 -0.88 11.04 2.52
N MET A 132 -0.28 11.48 3.64
CA MET A 132 -0.93 12.44 4.54
C MET A 132 -1.25 13.73 3.78
N LYS A 133 -2.49 14.22 3.89
CA LYS A 133 -2.84 15.55 3.38
C LYS A 133 -2.11 16.61 4.18
N ASP A 134 -1.26 17.40 3.52
CA ASP A 134 -0.71 18.63 4.08
C ASP A 134 -1.84 19.66 4.21
N PHE A 135 -2.01 20.25 5.40
CA PHE A 135 -2.89 21.39 5.67
C PHE A 135 -2.09 22.69 5.64
#